data_AF-A0A319CK20-F1
#
_entry.id   AF-A0A319CK20-F1
#
_cell.length_a   1.000
_cell.length_b   1.000
_cell.length_c   1.000
_cell.angle_alpha   90.00
_cell.angle_beta   90.00
_cell.angle_gamma   90.00
#
_symmetry.space_group_name_H-M   'P 1'
#
loop_
_entity.id
_entity.type
_entity.pdbx_description
1 polymer ?
#
loop_
_entity_poly.entity_id
_entity_poly.type
_entity_poly.pdbx_seq_one_letter_code
_entity_poly.pdbx_strand_id
1 'polypeptide(L)'
;MDEFPYQKPAVFSSPSSLLIVDEAQASYKDDLFWGVIIKEQLEGAKQTDMRICLVCAYGSPTTGVEPGTFTPATLNTTQRISLTADQAPYSPPIGIFFDRPEFDDAISRKIKYLYFDSFALDEEARDYIFSFTNGHPAAVDGIFTYIYHFYHSKIAHKELSVITKESVTSCLEEQEDVWRYLLHGCSIKRSFPDHRMEDGDADILTEILEHGSMKWNRENAAMGRCYLNGWIHKTLVCDTPNSVGKEYVVLPSRLHEKWVERHIGNEKALLGARFGTLQSLCIAALSRFSVMSLRHCSEGKKLSSGTGCRPVEAQYQDEFYKAFGSIAGRAVPIPSEWSRTKDGRVDFYIPEKKWAIEFLRDHRDIDKHVSRFHKGGAYYDWLQEGRIQEWIVINCATTLHTKVHPEPNLIHAIFLADYTMVRVFDHQGTKLDEARLRN
;
A
#
# COMPACT_ATOMS: atom_id res chain seq x y z
N MET A 1 -38.97 0.62 25.92
CA MET A 1 -37.79 0.14 26.67
C MET A 1 -38.17 -1.20 27.23
N ASP A 2 -37.77 -2.27 26.55
CA ASP A 2 -37.67 -3.65 27.05
C ASP A 2 -37.40 -4.53 25.83
N GLU A 3 -36.14 -4.58 25.39
CA GLU A 3 -35.74 -5.40 24.22
C GLU A 3 -34.77 -6.54 24.56
N PHE A 4 -34.55 -6.83 25.85
CA PHE A 4 -33.77 -8.00 26.27
C PHE A 4 -34.36 -8.66 27.53
N PRO A 5 -35.29 -9.62 27.40
CA PRO A 5 -35.79 -10.37 28.53
C PRO A 5 -34.80 -11.51 28.88
N TYR A 6 -34.43 -11.60 30.16
CA TYR A 6 -33.71 -12.72 30.80
C TYR A 6 -32.21 -12.91 30.53
N GLN A 7 -31.37 -11.89 30.80
CA GLN A 7 -29.97 -12.17 31.15
C GLN A 7 -29.73 -11.84 32.63
N LYS A 8 -29.41 -12.87 33.43
CA LYS A 8 -29.05 -12.70 34.84
C LYS A 8 -27.80 -11.82 34.91
N PRO A 9 -27.82 -10.68 35.64
CA PRO A 9 -26.65 -9.80 35.80
C PRO A 9 -25.38 -10.52 36.28
N ALA A 10 -25.55 -11.64 36.98
CA ALA A 10 -24.48 -12.51 37.47
C ALA A 10 -23.61 -13.15 36.37
N VAL A 11 -24.08 -13.25 35.12
CA VAL A 11 -23.28 -13.79 34.00
C VAL A 11 -22.21 -12.79 33.53
N PHE A 12 -22.50 -11.48 33.60
CA PHE A 12 -21.57 -10.41 33.23
C PHE A 12 -20.50 -10.12 34.30
N SER A 13 -20.59 -10.77 35.45
CA SER A 13 -19.73 -10.52 36.61
C SER A 13 -19.00 -11.77 37.08
N SER A 14 -18.95 -12.82 36.25
CA SER A 14 -18.15 -14.00 36.58
C SER A 14 -16.64 -13.68 36.54
N PRO A 15 -15.84 -14.15 37.51
CA PRO A 15 -14.40 -13.95 37.49
C PRO A 15 -13.78 -14.51 36.20
N SER A 16 -12.81 -13.81 35.65
CA SER A 16 -12.06 -14.13 34.43
C SER A 16 -12.92 -14.10 33.15
N SER A 17 -13.94 -13.25 33.12
CA SER A 17 -14.77 -13.04 31.92
C SER A 17 -14.05 -12.18 30.88
N LEU A 18 -14.26 -12.48 29.59
CA LEU A 18 -13.88 -11.62 28.47
C LEU A 18 -15.14 -11.05 27.82
N LEU A 19 -15.31 -9.73 27.88
CA LEU A 19 -16.33 -8.99 27.15
C LEU A 19 -15.74 -8.53 25.81
N ILE A 20 -16.26 -9.05 24.70
CA ILE A 20 -15.93 -8.58 23.36
C ILE A 20 -17.04 -7.63 22.92
N VAL A 21 -16.67 -6.38 22.64
CA VAL A 21 -17.58 -5.37 22.11
C VAL A 21 -17.19 -5.16 20.65
N ASP A 22 -17.94 -5.82 19.77
CA ASP A 22 -17.81 -5.62 18.34
C ASP A 22 -18.48 -4.31 17.90
N GLU A 23 -17.92 -3.66 16.89
CA GLU A 23 -18.34 -2.34 16.41
C GLU A 23 -18.49 -1.30 17.54
N ALA A 24 -17.54 -1.30 18.49
CA ALA A 24 -17.60 -0.48 19.70
C ALA A 24 -17.70 1.02 19.41
N GLN A 25 -17.35 1.49 18.21
CA GLN A 25 -17.58 2.87 17.79
C GLN A 25 -19.05 3.28 17.75
N ALA A 26 -19.99 2.34 17.66
CA ALA A 26 -21.42 2.61 17.81
C ALA A 26 -21.77 3.15 19.22
N SER A 27 -20.92 2.89 20.21
CA SER A 27 -21.11 3.32 21.61
C SER A 27 -20.43 4.65 21.95
N TYR A 28 -19.81 5.36 21.00
CA TYR A 28 -19.03 6.59 21.30
C TYR A 28 -19.80 7.73 21.97
N LYS A 29 -21.13 7.70 21.94
CA LYS A 29 -21.99 8.66 22.63
C LYS A 29 -22.38 8.22 24.05
N ASP A 30 -21.95 7.04 24.48
CA ASP A 30 -22.19 6.53 25.83
C ASP A 30 -21.08 6.99 26.78
N ASP A 31 -21.31 8.17 27.38
CA ASP A 31 -20.40 8.79 28.33
C ASP A 31 -20.17 7.92 29.57
N LEU A 32 -21.12 7.07 29.97
CA LEU A 32 -20.97 6.18 31.11
C LEU A 32 -20.02 5.03 30.77
N PHE A 33 -20.21 4.42 29.61
CA PHE A 33 -19.37 3.32 29.15
C PHE A 33 -17.90 3.76 29.01
N TRP A 34 -17.63 4.81 28.22
CA TRP A 34 -16.27 5.26 27.96
C TRP A 34 -15.67 6.11 29.08
N GLY A 35 -16.48 6.94 29.73
CA GLY A 35 -16.04 7.91 30.74
C GLY A 35 -15.91 7.34 32.16
N VAL A 36 -16.60 6.22 32.46
CA VAL A 36 -16.58 5.59 33.78
C VAL A 36 -16.12 4.14 33.69
N ILE A 37 -16.85 3.27 32.98
CA ILE A 37 -16.61 1.82 33.02
C ILE A 37 -15.22 1.46 32.48
N ILE A 38 -14.88 1.92 31.28
CA ILE A 38 -13.57 1.67 30.67
C ILE A 38 -12.44 2.27 31.52
N LYS A 39 -12.63 3.49 32.06
CA LYS A 39 -11.61 4.15 32.89
C LYS A 39 -11.34 3.43 34.20
N GLU A 40 -12.39 3.07 34.94
CA GLU A 40 -12.27 2.35 36.21
C GLU A 40 -11.54 1.02 36.02
N GLN A 41 -11.77 0.35 34.89
CA GLN A 41 -11.09 -0.89 34.55
C GLN A 41 -9.60 -0.70 34.21
N LEU A 42 -9.24 0.42 33.57
CA LEU A 42 -7.85 0.76 33.23
C LEU A 42 -7.04 1.26 34.43
N GLU A 43 -7.65 2.10 35.27
CA GLU A 43 -7.00 2.70 36.44
C GLU A 43 -6.92 1.74 37.64
N GLY A 44 -7.58 0.57 37.56
CA GLY A 44 -7.60 -0.43 38.62
C GLY A 44 -8.37 0.01 39.87
N ALA A 45 -9.15 1.10 39.77
CA ALA A 45 -9.94 1.64 40.87
C ALA A 45 -11.02 0.66 41.35
N LYS A 46 -11.50 -0.21 40.45
CA LYS A 46 -12.27 -1.42 40.77
C LYS A 46 -11.56 -2.61 40.14
N GLN A 47 -10.97 -3.49 40.96
CA GLN A 47 -10.48 -4.79 40.51
C GLN A 47 -11.68 -5.69 40.18
N THR A 48 -12.33 -5.45 39.04
CA THR A 48 -13.23 -6.45 38.48
C THR A 48 -12.37 -7.44 37.69
N ASP A 49 -12.56 -8.74 37.93
CA ASP A 49 -11.89 -9.80 37.19
C ASP A 49 -12.56 -9.99 35.81
N MET A 50 -12.60 -8.92 35.02
CA MET A 50 -13.18 -8.87 33.69
C MET A 50 -12.18 -8.21 32.73
N ARG A 51 -12.00 -8.79 31.54
CA ARG A 51 -11.22 -8.21 30.45
C ARG A 51 -12.19 -7.68 29.40
N ILE A 52 -11.89 -6.52 28.82
CA ILE A 52 -12.71 -5.91 27.78
C ILE A 52 -11.86 -5.84 26.51
N CYS A 53 -12.37 -6.39 25.41
CA CYS A 53 -11.80 -6.27 24.07
C CYS A 53 -12.74 -5.41 23.22
N LEU A 54 -12.23 -4.29 22.73
CA LEU A 54 -12.98 -3.34 21.92
C LEU A 54 -12.52 -3.48 20.47
N VAL A 55 -13.45 -3.78 19.56
CA VAL A 55 -13.18 -3.81 18.11
C VAL A 55 -13.86 -2.59 17.51
N CYS A 56 -13.07 -1.71 16.87
CA CYS A 56 -13.57 -0.46 16.31
C CYS A 56 -13.20 -0.35 14.83
N ALA A 57 -14.16 0.03 13.97
CA ALA A 57 -13.89 0.34 12.56
C ALA A 57 -13.17 1.69 12.39
N TYR A 58 -13.44 2.65 13.28
CA TYR A 58 -12.77 3.95 13.37
C TYR A 58 -12.71 4.36 14.84
N GLY A 59 -11.74 5.20 15.23
CA GLY A 59 -11.52 5.71 16.60
C GLY A 59 -10.24 6.51 16.78
N SER A 60 -9.85 6.79 18.03
CA SER A 60 -8.50 7.31 18.29
C SER A 60 -7.51 6.16 18.47
N PRO A 61 -6.32 6.19 17.85
CA PRO A 61 -5.29 5.17 18.08
C PRO A 61 -4.77 5.12 19.52
N THR A 62 -4.96 6.18 20.33
CA THR A 62 -4.49 6.25 21.71
C THR A 62 -5.57 5.94 22.74
N THR A 63 -6.79 6.36 22.49
CA THR A 63 -7.89 6.30 23.46
C THR A 63 -9.03 5.39 23.03
N GLY A 64 -8.99 4.84 21.82
CA GLY A 64 -10.05 4.00 21.27
C GLY A 64 -11.31 4.76 20.86
N VAL A 65 -11.50 6.02 21.28
CA VAL A 65 -12.63 6.92 20.95
C VAL A 65 -12.12 8.35 20.77
N GLU A 66 -12.68 9.09 19.83
CA GLU A 66 -12.32 10.51 19.62
C GLU A 66 -12.73 11.37 20.83
N PRO A 67 -11.89 12.34 21.25
CA PRO A 67 -12.27 13.33 22.26
C PRO A 67 -13.60 14.02 21.94
N GLY A 68 -14.56 13.93 22.87
CA GLY A 68 -15.92 14.45 22.78
C GLY A 68 -16.36 15.20 24.05
N THR A 69 -17.56 14.91 24.55
CA THR A 69 -18.14 15.49 25.78
C THR A 69 -17.41 15.06 27.06
N PHE A 70 -16.68 13.94 27.01
CA PHE A 70 -15.84 13.43 28.07
C PHE A 70 -14.38 13.36 27.63
N THR A 71 -13.46 13.34 28.59
CA THR A 71 -12.04 13.05 28.35
C THR A 71 -11.84 11.53 28.35
N PRO A 72 -11.52 10.86 27.23
CA PRO A 72 -11.30 9.42 27.21
C PRO A 72 -10.08 8.99 28.04
N ALA A 73 -10.05 7.75 28.54
CA ALA A 73 -8.81 7.18 29.08
C ALA A 73 -7.82 6.88 27.96
N THR A 74 -6.53 7.04 28.27
CA THR A 74 -5.45 6.64 27.36
C THR A 74 -5.17 5.16 27.56
N LEU A 75 -5.29 4.36 26.50
CA LEU A 75 -4.93 2.94 26.50
C LEU A 75 -3.41 2.82 26.54
N ASN A 76 -2.83 1.86 27.26
CA ASN A 76 -1.39 1.61 27.19
C ASN A 76 -1.00 1.02 25.83
N THR A 77 0.24 1.18 25.38
CA THR A 77 0.71 0.59 24.10
C THR A 77 0.52 -0.93 24.06
N THR A 78 0.71 -1.61 25.19
CA THR A 78 0.46 -3.05 25.37
C THR A 78 -1.00 -3.48 25.19
N GLN A 79 -1.95 -2.53 25.18
CA GLN A 79 -3.40 -2.75 25.09
C GLN A 79 -3.97 -2.38 23.71
N ARG A 80 -3.13 -1.95 22.77
CA ARG A 80 -3.54 -1.47 21.46
C ARG A 80 -3.16 -2.50 20.39
N ILE A 81 -4.06 -2.73 19.46
CA ILE A 81 -3.83 -3.55 18.26
C ILE A 81 -4.24 -2.69 17.06
N SER A 82 -3.36 -2.58 16.07
CA SER A 82 -3.60 -1.83 14.83
C SER A 82 -3.84 -2.80 13.66
N LEU A 83 -4.00 -2.28 12.44
CA LEU A 83 -4.11 -3.09 11.24
C LEU A 83 -2.88 -3.99 11.05
N THR A 84 -1.67 -3.45 11.18
CA THR A 84 -0.44 -4.25 11.26
C THR A 84 0.18 -4.15 12.65
N ALA A 85 1.06 -5.10 12.97
CA ALA A 85 1.84 -5.07 14.20
C ALA A 85 2.57 -3.72 14.33
N ASP A 86 2.30 -3.02 15.43
CA ASP A 86 2.89 -1.73 15.72
C ASP A 86 4.35 -1.91 16.17
N GLN A 87 5.24 -1.08 15.63
CA GLN A 87 6.67 -1.10 15.95
C GLN A 87 7.01 -0.27 17.20
N ALA A 88 6.02 0.38 17.81
CA ALA A 88 6.23 1.16 19.02
C ALA A 88 6.69 0.27 20.20
N PRO A 89 7.51 0.82 21.12
CA PRO A 89 7.95 0.07 22.30
C PRO A 89 6.76 -0.48 23.10
N TYR A 90 6.87 -1.75 23.49
CA TYR A 90 5.87 -2.49 24.27
C TYR A 90 4.54 -2.76 23.55
N SER A 91 4.39 -2.37 22.28
CA SER A 91 3.22 -2.77 21.49
C SER A 91 3.24 -4.29 21.27
N PRO A 92 2.07 -4.95 21.32
CA PRO A 92 1.97 -6.37 21.01
C PRO A 92 2.46 -6.65 19.59
N PRO A 93 3.18 -7.77 19.34
CA PRO A 93 3.68 -8.12 18.02
C PRO A 93 2.58 -8.74 17.13
N ILE A 94 1.35 -8.22 17.21
CA ILE A 94 0.18 -8.73 16.49
C ILE A 94 -0.58 -7.58 15.81
N GLY A 95 -1.18 -7.87 14.67
CA GLY A 95 -2.06 -6.97 13.93
C GLY A 95 -3.35 -7.68 13.50
N ILE A 96 -4.29 -6.92 12.92
CA ILE A 96 -5.51 -7.48 12.34
C ILE A 96 -5.25 -8.09 10.95
N PHE A 97 -4.30 -7.52 10.20
CA PHE A 97 -3.84 -8.05 8.93
C PHE A 97 -2.87 -9.19 9.16
N PHE A 98 -2.89 -10.15 8.24
CA PHE A 98 -1.95 -11.25 8.27
C PHE A 98 -0.53 -10.72 8.14
N ASP A 99 0.34 -11.16 9.04
CA ASP A 99 1.76 -11.15 8.75
C ASP A 99 2.09 -12.20 7.66
N ARG A 100 3.37 -12.31 7.29
CA ARG A 100 3.75 -13.24 6.22
C ARG A 100 3.48 -14.71 6.60
N PRO A 101 3.93 -15.22 7.77
CA PRO A 101 3.58 -16.57 8.21
C PRO A 101 2.07 -16.85 8.27
N GLU A 102 1.27 -15.92 8.80
CA GLU A 102 -0.19 -16.05 8.89
C GLU A 102 -0.85 -16.07 7.51
N PHE A 103 -0.35 -15.28 6.55
CA PHE A 103 -0.78 -15.31 5.17
C PHE A 103 -0.52 -16.68 4.52
N ASP A 104 0.68 -17.23 4.71
CA ASP A 104 1.05 -18.53 4.15
C ASP A 104 0.20 -19.67 4.75
N ASP A 105 -0.09 -19.63 6.06
CA ASP A 105 -1.02 -20.56 6.71
C ASP A 105 -2.44 -20.40 6.18
N ALA A 106 -2.94 -19.16 6.05
CA ALA A 106 -4.27 -18.88 5.52
C ALA A 106 -4.43 -19.45 4.10
N ILE A 107 -3.50 -19.16 3.18
CA ILE A 107 -3.51 -19.70 1.82
C ILE A 107 -3.48 -21.23 1.83
N SER A 108 -2.60 -21.83 2.63
CA SER A 108 -2.47 -23.28 2.74
C SER A 108 -3.77 -23.94 3.21
N ARG A 109 -4.45 -23.35 4.20
CA ARG A 109 -5.75 -23.83 4.66
C ARG A 109 -6.84 -23.66 3.62
N LYS A 110 -6.86 -22.55 2.87
CA LYS A 110 -7.84 -22.36 1.78
C LYS A 110 -7.68 -23.41 0.70
N ILE A 111 -6.44 -23.67 0.24
CA ILE A 111 -6.15 -24.74 -0.73
C ILE A 111 -6.62 -26.09 -0.20
N LYS A 112 -6.29 -26.40 1.05
CA LYS A 112 -6.57 -27.73 1.64
C LYS A 112 -8.06 -27.99 1.91
N TYR A 113 -8.81 -26.96 2.33
CA TYR A 113 -10.14 -27.16 2.91
C TYR A 113 -11.28 -26.46 2.16
N LEU A 114 -11.00 -25.45 1.33
CA LEU A 114 -12.04 -24.69 0.62
C LEU A 114 -12.13 -25.03 -0.87
N TYR A 115 -11.06 -25.55 -1.46
CA TYR A 115 -11.06 -25.92 -2.88
C TYR A 115 -11.06 -27.44 -3.03
N PHE A 116 -11.81 -27.93 -4.02
CA PHE A 116 -11.91 -29.37 -4.31
C PHE A 116 -10.67 -29.89 -5.04
N ASP A 117 -10.03 -29.02 -5.80
CA ASP A 117 -8.88 -29.37 -6.62
C ASP A 117 -7.55 -29.14 -5.88
N SER A 118 -6.60 -30.04 -6.12
CA SER A 118 -5.26 -29.93 -5.57
C SER A 118 -4.36 -29.15 -6.52
N PHE A 119 -3.82 -28.03 -6.04
CA PHE A 119 -2.81 -27.24 -6.73
C PHE A 119 -1.83 -26.63 -5.71
N ALA A 120 -0.70 -26.16 -6.19
CA ALA A 120 0.27 -25.41 -5.40
C ALA A 120 0.34 -23.96 -5.90
N LEU A 121 0.77 -23.08 -5.01
CA LEU A 121 1.17 -21.71 -5.32
C LEU A 121 2.68 -21.63 -5.11
N ASP A 122 3.44 -21.14 -6.08
CA ASP A 122 4.88 -20.94 -5.92
C ASP A 122 5.20 -19.80 -4.94
N GLU A 123 6.45 -19.70 -4.51
CA GLU A 123 6.88 -18.72 -3.50
C GLU A 123 6.77 -17.28 -4.03
N GLU A 124 7.12 -17.05 -5.29
CA GLU A 124 7.07 -15.72 -5.89
C GLU A 124 5.62 -15.22 -6.10
N ALA A 125 4.67 -16.11 -6.40
CA ALA A 125 3.24 -15.76 -6.44
C ALA A 125 2.70 -15.46 -5.04
N ARG A 126 3.16 -16.17 -4.00
CA ARG A 126 2.83 -15.84 -2.61
C ARG A 126 3.34 -14.45 -2.24
N ASP A 127 4.61 -14.17 -2.56
CA ASP A 127 5.22 -12.84 -2.37
C ASP A 127 4.41 -11.76 -3.07
N TYR A 128 4.00 -12.04 -4.31
CA TYR A 128 3.20 -11.13 -5.12
C TYR A 128 1.86 -10.80 -4.46
N ILE A 129 1.08 -11.83 -4.10
CA ILE A 129 -0.26 -11.66 -3.53
C ILE A 129 -0.16 -10.99 -2.15
N PHE A 130 0.81 -11.39 -1.32
CA PHE A 130 1.04 -10.77 -0.02
C PHE A 130 1.40 -9.29 -0.19
N SER A 131 2.36 -8.97 -1.06
CA SER A 131 2.76 -7.58 -1.35
C SER A 131 1.59 -6.74 -1.89
N PHE A 132 0.69 -7.35 -2.66
CA PHE A 132 -0.43 -6.65 -3.27
C PHE A 132 -1.60 -6.40 -2.30
N THR A 133 -1.75 -7.27 -1.32
CA THR A 133 -2.86 -7.19 -0.35
C THR A 133 -2.42 -6.61 1.00
N ASN A 134 -1.12 -6.51 1.25
CA ASN A 134 -0.52 -6.19 2.55
C ASN A 134 -1.02 -7.12 3.68
N GLY A 135 -1.41 -8.36 3.34
CA GLY A 135 -2.03 -9.27 4.30
C GLY A 135 -3.45 -8.91 4.72
N HIS A 136 -4.09 -7.91 4.09
CA HIS A 136 -5.46 -7.53 4.39
C HIS A 136 -6.40 -8.73 4.16
N PRO A 137 -7.11 -9.25 5.20
CA PRO A 137 -7.80 -10.54 5.10
C PRO A 137 -8.85 -10.61 3.98
N ALA A 138 -9.70 -9.58 3.86
CA ALA A 138 -10.68 -9.50 2.78
C ALA A 138 -10.05 -9.34 1.37
N ALA A 139 -8.90 -8.68 1.25
CA ALA A 139 -8.20 -8.53 -0.02
C ALA A 139 -7.51 -9.84 -0.43
N VAL A 140 -6.84 -10.52 0.53
CA VAL A 140 -6.27 -11.86 0.35
C VAL A 140 -7.37 -12.83 -0.09
N ASP A 141 -8.50 -12.83 0.61
CA ASP A 141 -9.63 -13.68 0.28
C ASP A 141 -10.17 -13.43 -1.13
N GLY A 142 -10.43 -12.17 -1.47
CA GLY A 142 -10.97 -11.77 -2.76
C GLY A 142 -10.04 -12.07 -3.93
N ILE A 143 -8.77 -11.65 -3.84
CA ILE A 143 -7.78 -11.84 -4.92
C ILE A 143 -7.46 -13.33 -5.11
N PHE A 144 -7.22 -14.07 -4.03
CA PHE A 144 -6.87 -15.48 -4.17
C PHE A 144 -8.03 -16.31 -4.73
N THR A 145 -9.26 -16.01 -4.31
CA THR A 145 -10.44 -16.71 -4.83
C THR A 145 -10.71 -16.36 -6.29
N TYR A 146 -10.47 -15.10 -6.71
CA TYR A 146 -10.53 -14.72 -8.12
C TYR A 146 -9.55 -15.53 -8.97
N ILE A 147 -8.28 -15.60 -8.54
CA ILE A 147 -7.24 -16.36 -9.25
C ILE A 147 -7.62 -17.84 -9.39
N TYR A 148 -8.13 -18.45 -8.30
CA TYR A 148 -8.64 -19.82 -8.34
C TYR A 148 -9.76 -19.96 -9.39
N HIS A 149 -10.78 -19.10 -9.38
CA HIS A 149 -11.88 -19.17 -10.34
C HIS A 149 -11.42 -18.96 -11.80
N PHE A 150 -10.48 -18.05 -12.02
CA PHE A 150 -9.91 -17.80 -13.34
C PHE A 150 -9.21 -19.04 -13.91
N TYR A 151 -8.46 -19.76 -13.07
CA TYR A 151 -7.74 -20.96 -13.46
C TYR A 151 -8.46 -22.29 -13.18
N HIS A 152 -9.66 -22.25 -12.60
CA HIS A 152 -10.37 -23.44 -12.11
C HIS A 152 -10.47 -24.53 -13.17
N SER A 153 -10.82 -24.19 -14.42
CA SER A 153 -10.91 -25.16 -15.51
C SER A 153 -9.57 -25.89 -15.74
N LYS A 154 -8.46 -25.15 -15.81
CA LYS A 154 -7.12 -25.74 -16.01
C LYS A 154 -6.67 -26.58 -14.81
N ILE A 155 -7.01 -26.14 -13.60
CA ILE A 155 -6.68 -26.86 -12.36
C ILE A 155 -7.49 -28.17 -12.30
N ALA A 156 -8.79 -28.12 -12.51
CA ALA A 156 -9.69 -29.28 -12.49
C ALA A 156 -9.32 -30.32 -13.56
N HIS A 157 -8.87 -29.87 -14.73
CA HIS A 157 -8.36 -30.74 -15.80
C HIS A 157 -6.89 -31.16 -15.63
N LYS A 158 -6.24 -30.76 -14.52
CA LYS A 158 -4.82 -31.05 -14.21
C LYS A 158 -3.83 -30.53 -15.24
N GLU A 159 -4.23 -29.53 -16.01
CA GLU A 159 -3.38 -28.80 -16.96
C GLU A 159 -2.51 -27.75 -16.26
N LEU A 160 -2.94 -27.29 -15.08
CA LEU A 160 -2.19 -26.36 -14.24
C LEU A 160 -2.14 -26.88 -12.80
N SER A 161 -0.96 -27.36 -12.38
CA SER A 161 -0.71 -27.89 -11.04
C SER A 161 -0.04 -26.90 -10.10
N VAL A 162 0.65 -25.90 -10.66
CA VAL A 162 1.34 -24.84 -9.92
C VAL A 162 0.94 -23.50 -10.52
N ILE A 163 0.36 -22.62 -9.69
CA ILE A 163 0.12 -21.23 -10.03
C ILE A 163 1.42 -20.49 -9.79
N THR A 164 1.99 -19.94 -10.87
CA THR A 164 3.22 -19.16 -10.81
C THR A 164 2.98 -17.67 -10.68
N LYS A 165 4.03 -16.90 -10.40
CA LYS A 165 3.95 -15.44 -10.45
C LYS A 165 3.42 -14.92 -11.79
N GLU A 166 3.91 -15.47 -12.91
CA GLU A 166 3.44 -15.12 -14.26
C GLU A 166 1.96 -15.45 -14.44
N SER A 167 1.49 -16.54 -13.82
CA SER A 167 0.06 -16.87 -13.84
C SER A 167 -0.75 -15.83 -13.07
N VAL A 168 -0.28 -15.41 -11.89
CA VAL A 168 -0.95 -14.36 -11.10
C VAL A 168 -0.97 -13.04 -11.87
N THR A 169 0.17 -12.59 -12.41
CA THR A 169 0.23 -11.33 -13.17
C THR A 169 -0.66 -11.38 -14.40
N SER A 170 -0.61 -12.48 -15.17
CA SER A 170 -1.44 -12.71 -16.36
C SER A 170 -2.94 -12.68 -16.07
N CYS A 171 -3.34 -13.23 -14.93
CA CYS A 171 -4.74 -13.22 -14.48
C CYS A 171 -5.21 -11.82 -14.05
N LEU A 172 -4.32 -11.03 -13.46
CA LEU A 172 -4.64 -9.68 -13.00
C LEU A 172 -4.47 -8.60 -14.08
N GLU A 173 -4.06 -8.95 -15.31
CA GLU A 173 -3.93 -7.99 -16.41
C GLU A 173 -5.29 -7.42 -16.84
N GLU A 174 -6.31 -8.29 -16.88
CA GLU A 174 -7.69 -7.97 -17.27
C GLU A 174 -8.43 -7.28 -16.13
N GLN A 175 -8.02 -6.03 -15.89
CA GLN A 175 -8.37 -5.27 -14.71
C GLN A 175 -9.89 -5.21 -14.48
N GLU A 176 -10.73 -5.10 -15.52
CA GLU A 176 -12.19 -4.97 -15.34
C GLU A 176 -12.83 -6.20 -14.73
N ASP A 177 -12.37 -7.40 -15.10
CA ASP A 177 -12.93 -8.62 -14.55
C ASP A 177 -12.57 -8.80 -13.09
N VAL A 178 -11.33 -8.41 -12.72
CA VAL A 178 -10.88 -8.38 -11.33
C VAL A 178 -11.77 -7.44 -10.52
N TRP A 179 -11.95 -6.19 -10.96
CA TRP A 179 -12.73 -5.20 -10.21
C TRP A 179 -14.20 -5.57 -10.12
N ARG A 180 -14.79 -6.04 -11.22
CA ARG A 180 -16.17 -6.55 -11.23
C ARG A 180 -16.34 -7.68 -10.22
N TYR A 181 -15.40 -8.62 -10.16
CA TYR A 181 -15.44 -9.71 -9.19
C TYR A 181 -15.36 -9.19 -7.75
N LEU A 182 -14.41 -8.31 -7.46
CA LEU A 182 -14.22 -7.74 -6.11
C LEU A 182 -15.44 -6.94 -5.64
N LEU A 183 -16.09 -6.19 -6.53
CA LEU A 183 -17.24 -5.35 -6.19
C LEU A 183 -18.55 -6.12 -6.00
N HIS A 184 -18.75 -7.23 -6.72
CA HIS A 184 -19.99 -7.99 -6.63
C HIS A 184 -19.90 -9.14 -5.64
N GLY A 185 -18.75 -9.80 -5.54
CA GLY A 185 -18.61 -11.08 -4.83
C GLY A 185 -17.85 -11.03 -3.50
N CYS A 186 -17.16 -9.94 -3.16
CA CYS A 186 -16.21 -9.93 -2.04
C CYS A 186 -16.55 -8.95 -0.92
N SER A 187 -16.10 -9.24 0.30
CA SER A 187 -16.27 -8.37 1.47
C SER A 187 -15.43 -7.09 1.38
N ILE A 188 -14.30 -7.12 0.67
CA ILE A 188 -13.40 -5.97 0.45
C ILE A 188 -14.09 -4.79 -0.23
N LYS A 189 -15.21 -5.00 -0.95
CA LYS A 189 -15.95 -3.89 -1.58
C LYS A 189 -16.35 -2.78 -0.60
N ARG A 190 -16.53 -3.12 0.68
CA ARG A 190 -16.96 -2.17 1.72
C ARG A 190 -15.87 -1.16 2.07
N SER A 191 -14.61 -1.47 1.81
CA SER A 191 -13.47 -0.58 2.08
C SER A 191 -13.08 0.27 0.87
N PHE A 192 -13.74 0.09 -0.28
CA PHE A 192 -13.51 0.92 -1.46
C PHE A 192 -14.41 2.17 -1.46
N PRO A 193 -13.87 3.33 -1.86
CA PRO A 193 -14.66 4.51 -2.21
C PRO A 193 -15.70 4.19 -3.28
N ASP A 194 -16.93 4.67 -3.07
CA ASP A 194 -18.08 4.41 -3.94
C ASP A 194 -18.87 5.71 -4.21
N HIS A 195 -20.10 5.58 -4.72
CA HIS A 195 -21.00 6.69 -5.02
C HIS A 195 -21.34 7.61 -3.82
N ARG A 196 -20.93 7.28 -2.60
CA ARG A 196 -21.09 8.12 -1.40
C ARG A 196 -20.00 9.19 -1.27
N MET A 197 -19.02 9.23 -2.17
CA MET A 197 -18.01 10.29 -2.17
C MET A 197 -18.64 11.68 -2.35
N GLU A 198 -18.17 12.62 -1.55
CA GLU A 198 -18.50 14.04 -1.64
C GLU A 198 -17.30 14.86 -2.16
N ASP A 199 -17.55 16.13 -2.46
CA ASP A 199 -16.51 17.07 -2.89
C ASP A 199 -15.33 17.08 -1.90
N GLY A 200 -14.12 16.93 -2.45
CA GLY A 200 -12.85 16.88 -1.73
C GLY A 200 -12.41 15.49 -1.26
N ASP A 201 -13.29 14.48 -1.22
CA ASP A 201 -12.89 13.12 -0.79
C ASP A 201 -11.86 12.52 -1.76
N ALA A 202 -12.09 12.71 -3.06
CA ALA A 202 -11.18 12.29 -4.12
C ALA A 202 -9.79 12.93 -3.98
N ASP A 203 -9.72 14.20 -3.58
CA ASP A 203 -8.45 14.92 -3.41
C ASP A 203 -7.66 14.34 -2.24
N ILE A 204 -8.31 14.02 -1.11
CA ILE A 204 -7.66 13.38 0.04
C ILE A 204 -7.09 12.02 -0.34
N LEU A 205 -7.88 11.18 -1.01
CA LEU A 205 -7.44 9.84 -1.40
C LEU A 205 -6.29 9.90 -2.41
N THR A 206 -6.33 10.85 -3.34
CA THR A 206 -5.28 11.08 -4.32
C THR A 206 -4.00 11.61 -3.67
N GLU A 207 -4.10 12.54 -2.72
CA GLU A 207 -2.94 13.05 -2.00
C GLU A 207 -2.29 11.96 -1.13
N ILE A 208 -3.08 11.11 -0.45
CA ILE A 208 -2.54 9.95 0.27
C ILE A 208 -1.87 8.96 -0.70
N LEU A 209 -2.46 8.71 -1.87
CA LEU A 209 -1.86 7.85 -2.90
C LEU A 209 -0.48 8.38 -3.35
N GLU A 210 -0.37 9.67 -3.63
CA GLU A 210 0.85 10.33 -4.10
C GLU A 210 1.94 10.42 -3.02
N HIS A 211 1.55 10.74 -1.79
CA HIS A 211 2.50 10.99 -0.70
C HIS A 211 2.75 9.74 0.16
N GLY A 212 1.90 8.72 0.05
CA GLY A 212 1.86 7.50 0.86
C GLY A 212 1.12 7.67 2.19
N SER A 213 1.08 8.89 2.73
CA SER A 213 0.37 9.25 3.95
C SER A 213 0.10 10.76 4.01
N MET A 214 -0.86 11.17 4.82
CA MET A 214 -1.11 12.58 5.16
C MET A 214 -1.18 12.74 6.67
N LYS A 215 -0.77 13.91 7.18
CA LYS A 215 -0.95 14.23 8.59
C LYS A 215 -2.45 14.37 8.88
N TRP A 216 -2.92 13.77 9.97
CA TRP A 216 -4.33 13.89 10.37
C TRP A 216 -4.68 15.36 10.66
N ASN A 217 -5.79 15.82 10.09
CA ASN A 217 -6.37 17.12 10.36
C ASN A 217 -7.87 16.97 10.66
N ARG A 218 -8.24 17.14 11.94
CA ARG A 218 -9.63 17.05 12.41
C ARG A 218 -10.56 18.09 11.78
N GLU A 219 -10.03 19.24 11.35
CA GLU A 219 -10.82 20.32 10.72
C GLU A 219 -11.15 20.02 9.25
N ASN A 220 -10.48 19.04 8.65
CA ASN A 220 -10.74 18.65 7.27
C ASN A 220 -11.91 17.66 7.21
N ALA A 221 -13.09 18.15 6.84
CA ALA A 221 -14.31 17.35 6.76
C ALA A 221 -14.19 16.17 5.78
N ALA A 222 -13.54 16.35 4.63
CA ALA A 222 -13.32 15.28 3.65
C ALA A 222 -12.44 14.16 4.20
N MET A 223 -11.37 14.53 4.90
CA MET A 223 -10.52 13.54 5.60
C MET A 223 -11.32 12.80 6.68
N GLY A 224 -12.18 13.51 7.43
CA GLY A 224 -13.09 12.91 8.39
C GLY A 224 -14.07 11.91 7.77
N ARG A 225 -14.69 12.25 6.63
CA ARG A 225 -15.59 11.33 5.91
C ARG A 225 -14.85 10.11 5.35
N CYS A 226 -13.70 10.31 4.72
CA CYS A 226 -12.87 9.19 4.24
C CYS A 226 -12.51 8.23 5.37
N TYR A 227 -12.22 8.78 6.55
CA TYR A 227 -11.91 8.01 7.74
C TYR A 227 -13.11 7.21 8.28
N LEU A 228 -14.26 7.87 8.45
CA LEU A 228 -15.49 7.23 8.96
C LEU A 228 -16.03 6.14 8.02
N ASN A 229 -15.81 6.28 6.71
CA ASN A 229 -16.20 5.27 5.73
C ASN A 229 -15.18 4.11 5.61
N GLY A 230 -14.06 4.14 6.35
CA GLY A 230 -13.04 3.11 6.33
C GLY A 230 -12.17 3.09 5.06
N TRP A 231 -12.17 4.17 4.28
CA TRP A 231 -11.34 4.29 3.06
C TRP A 231 -9.88 4.62 3.39
N ILE A 232 -9.64 5.24 4.55
CA ILE A 232 -8.31 5.54 5.09
C ILE A 232 -8.23 5.09 6.54
N HIS A 233 -7.03 4.70 6.97
CA HIS A 233 -6.76 4.27 8.34
C HIS A 233 -5.88 5.28 9.06
N LYS A 234 -6.21 5.58 10.32
CA LYS A 234 -5.43 6.48 11.15
C LYS A 234 -4.43 5.71 12.01
N THR A 235 -3.18 6.15 12.00
CA THR A 235 -2.06 5.54 12.72
C THR A 235 -1.21 6.57 13.45
N LEU A 236 -0.37 6.12 14.37
CA LEU A 236 0.62 6.95 15.06
C LEU A 236 2.00 6.73 14.46
N VAL A 237 2.71 7.82 14.23
CA VAL A 237 4.13 7.80 13.85
C VAL A 237 4.93 8.49 14.95
N CYS A 238 5.89 7.75 15.50
CA CYS A 238 6.85 8.28 16.47
C CYS A 238 8.16 8.61 15.74
N ASP A 239 8.56 9.89 15.77
CA ASP A 239 9.84 10.34 15.17
C ASP A 239 11.05 9.73 15.92
N THR A 240 10.88 9.46 17.22
CA THR A 240 11.83 8.78 18.11
C THR A 240 11.08 7.95 19.16
N PRO A 241 11.71 6.95 19.82
CA PRO A 241 11.05 6.11 20.82
C PRO A 241 10.37 6.87 21.98
N ASN A 242 10.80 8.11 22.24
CA ASN A 242 10.31 8.95 23.33
C ASN A 242 9.47 10.16 22.85
N SER A 243 9.20 10.30 21.54
CA SER A 243 8.40 11.41 21.03
C SER A 243 6.90 11.15 21.17
N VAL A 244 6.12 12.22 21.37
CA VAL A 244 4.66 12.17 21.25
C VAL A 244 4.31 11.77 19.82
N GLY A 245 3.64 10.62 19.66
CA GLY A 245 3.23 10.11 18.35
C GLY A 245 2.35 11.12 17.62
N LYS A 246 2.67 11.38 16.35
CA LYS A 246 1.86 12.20 15.45
C LYS A 246 0.87 11.33 14.72
N GLU A 247 -0.38 11.78 14.59
CA GLU A 247 -1.39 11.06 13.85
C GLU A 247 -1.24 11.29 12.33
N TYR A 248 -1.21 10.19 11.58
CA TYR A 248 -1.20 10.16 10.13
C TYR A 248 -2.32 9.27 9.62
N VAL A 249 -2.74 9.49 8.37
CA VAL A 249 -3.66 8.63 7.65
C VAL A 249 -2.98 7.98 6.44
N VAL A 250 -3.34 6.73 6.17
CA VAL A 250 -2.83 5.91 5.07
C VAL A 250 -3.96 5.15 4.38
N LEU A 251 -3.74 4.70 3.15
CA LEU A 251 -4.64 3.73 2.51
C LEU A 251 -4.45 2.33 3.13
N PRO A 252 -5.49 1.49 3.24
CA PRO A 252 -5.35 0.20 3.94
C PRO A 252 -4.41 -0.80 3.26
N SER A 253 -4.36 -0.87 1.92
CA SER A 253 -3.44 -1.78 1.21
C SER A 253 -3.12 -1.30 -0.21
N ARG A 254 -2.17 -1.94 -0.90
CA ARG A 254 -1.87 -1.67 -2.32
C ARG A 254 -3.06 -1.88 -3.25
N LEU A 255 -3.93 -2.83 -2.93
CA LEU A 255 -5.20 -2.98 -3.65
C LEU A 255 -6.07 -1.71 -3.58
N HIS A 256 -6.07 -1.00 -2.45
CA HIS A 256 -6.76 0.28 -2.31
C HIS A 256 -6.08 1.41 -3.10
N GLU A 257 -4.74 1.42 -3.14
CA GLU A 257 -4.00 2.35 -4.00
C GLU A 257 -4.39 2.17 -5.47
N LYS A 258 -4.45 0.92 -5.95
CA LYS A 258 -4.88 0.60 -7.31
C LYS A 258 -6.34 0.97 -7.59
N TRP A 259 -7.20 0.82 -6.59
CA TRP A 259 -8.59 1.25 -6.70
C TRP A 259 -8.68 2.77 -6.92
N VAL A 260 -7.99 3.56 -6.09
CA VAL A 260 -7.96 5.03 -6.18
C VAL A 260 -7.36 5.48 -7.51
N GLU A 261 -6.19 4.92 -7.90
CA GLU A 261 -5.51 5.21 -9.16
C GLU A 261 -6.45 5.03 -10.37
N ARG A 262 -7.28 3.99 -10.33
CA ARG A 262 -8.14 3.63 -11.46
C ARG A 262 -9.49 4.36 -11.49
N HIS A 263 -10.16 4.46 -10.35
CA HIS A 263 -11.58 4.86 -10.29
C HIS A 263 -11.79 6.29 -9.79
N ILE A 264 -10.78 6.88 -9.16
CA ILE A 264 -10.82 8.24 -8.61
C ILE A 264 -9.85 9.15 -9.38
N GLY A 265 -8.83 8.56 -10.02
CA GLY A 265 -8.00 9.24 -11.00
C GLY A 265 -8.87 9.89 -12.10
N ASN A 266 -8.54 11.14 -12.43
CA ASN A 266 -9.20 11.94 -13.47
C ASN A 266 -9.37 11.15 -14.80
N GLU A 267 -10.34 11.53 -15.64
CA GLU A 267 -10.48 11.02 -17.01
C GLU A 267 -9.12 10.92 -17.69
N LYS A 268 -8.79 9.76 -18.26
CA LYS A 268 -7.47 9.49 -18.84
C LYS A 268 -7.08 10.60 -19.80
N ALA A 269 -6.03 11.34 -19.46
CA ALA A 269 -5.47 12.37 -20.32
C ALA A 269 -4.30 11.82 -21.13
N LEU A 270 -4.06 12.44 -22.29
CA LEU A 270 -2.87 12.19 -23.08
C LEU A 270 -1.66 12.86 -22.44
N LEU A 271 -0.49 12.24 -22.59
CA LEU A 271 0.79 12.82 -22.21
C LEU A 271 1.00 14.12 -23.00
N GLY A 272 1.24 15.21 -22.28
CA GLY A 272 1.40 16.52 -22.90
C GLY A 272 2.51 16.55 -23.96
N ALA A 273 2.24 17.21 -25.10
CA ALA A 273 3.13 17.28 -26.26
C ALA A 273 4.54 17.85 -26.00
N ARG A 274 4.78 18.42 -24.81
CA ARG A 274 6.09 18.92 -24.37
C ARG A 274 7.13 17.83 -24.16
N PHE A 275 6.70 16.58 -23.97
CA PHE A 275 7.59 15.44 -23.80
C PHE A 275 7.75 14.71 -25.13
N GLY A 276 8.78 15.09 -25.88
CA GLY A 276 9.07 14.53 -27.22
C GLY A 276 9.77 13.18 -27.20
N THR A 277 10.42 12.81 -26.08
CA THR A 277 11.17 11.56 -25.91
C THR A 277 11.02 11.01 -24.50
N LEU A 278 11.14 9.70 -24.32
CA LEU A 278 11.09 9.04 -23.02
C LEU A 278 12.17 9.59 -22.06
N GLN A 279 13.38 9.82 -22.57
CA GLN A 279 14.48 10.38 -21.79
C GLN A 279 14.16 11.79 -21.26
N SER A 280 13.59 12.68 -22.08
CA SER A 280 13.25 14.04 -21.63
C SER A 280 12.19 14.04 -20.52
N LEU A 281 11.20 13.15 -20.62
CA LEU A 281 10.21 12.92 -19.58
C LEU A 281 10.84 12.45 -18.27
N CYS A 282 11.72 11.44 -18.35
CA CYS A 282 12.36 10.86 -17.17
C CYS A 282 13.27 11.87 -16.46
N ILE A 283 14.05 12.64 -17.21
CA ILE A 283 14.88 13.72 -16.67
C ILE A 283 14.02 14.78 -15.98
N ALA A 284 12.92 15.20 -16.63
CA ALA A 284 12.00 16.17 -16.04
C ALA A 284 11.36 15.67 -14.73
N ALA A 285 11.04 14.37 -14.65
CA ALA A 285 10.52 13.76 -13.43
C ALA A 285 11.59 13.68 -12.33
N LEU A 286 12.80 13.21 -12.65
CA LEU A 286 13.93 13.13 -11.71
C LEU A 286 14.24 14.50 -11.08
N SER A 287 14.16 15.57 -11.87
CA SER A 287 14.36 16.96 -11.42
C SER A 287 13.26 17.49 -10.48
N ARG A 288 12.20 16.72 -10.24
CA ARG A 288 11.09 17.05 -9.32
C ARG A 288 11.04 16.16 -8.08
N PHE A 289 12.03 15.30 -7.87
CA PHE A 289 12.10 14.45 -6.67
C PHE A 289 12.20 15.29 -5.40
N SER A 290 11.52 14.86 -4.33
CA SER A 290 11.47 15.59 -3.07
C SER A 290 12.64 15.20 -2.15
N VAL A 291 13.40 16.20 -1.69
CA VAL A 291 14.54 15.98 -0.79
C VAL A 291 14.11 15.30 0.51
N MET A 292 13.04 15.81 1.15
CA MET A 292 12.53 15.22 2.39
C MET A 292 12.05 13.81 2.18
N SER A 293 11.36 13.53 1.08
CA SER A 293 10.85 12.19 0.82
C SER A 293 11.99 11.19 0.61
N LEU A 294 13.03 11.55 -0.15
CA LEU A 294 14.22 10.72 -0.33
C LEU A 294 14.94 10.46 1.00
N ARG A 295 15.11 11.48 1.85
CA ARG A 295 15.73 11.32 3.17
C ARG A 295 14.90 10.43 4.10
N HIS A 296 13.60 10.69 4.21
CA HIS A 296 12.72 9.88 5.05
C HIS A 296 12.65 8.42 4.62
N CYS A 297 12.68 8.15 3.31
CA CYS A 297 12.81 6.79 2.79
C CYS A 297 14.16 6.15 3.18
N SER A 298 15.28 6.87 3.05
CA SER A 298 16.60 6.36 3.43
C SER A 298 16.73 6.05 4.92
N GLU A 299 15.94 6.72 5.77
CA GLU A 299 15.86 6.50 7.20
C GLU A 299 14.81 5.45 7.61
N GLY A 300 14.07 4.85 6.66
CA GLY A 300 13.00 3.89 6.93
C GLY A 300 11.74 4.50 7.58
N LYS A 301 11.59 5.83 7.54
CA LYS A 301 10.54 6.59 8.24
C LYS A 301 9.30 6.90 7.41
N LYS A 302 9.29 6.55 6.12
CA LYS A 302 8.12 6.79 5.25
C LYS A 302 7.10 5.65 5.38
N LEU A 303 5.89 5.99 5.79
CA LEU A 303 4.76 5.06 5.82
C LEU A 303 4.28 4.70 4.41
N SER A 304 3.81 3.47 4.23
CA SER A 304 2.99 3.05 3.09
C SER A 304 1.57 2.69 3.50
N SER A 305 0.83 2.19 2.51
CA SER A 305 -0.39 1.45 2.77
C SER A 305 -0.18 0.32 3.79
N GLY A 306 -1.22 0.10 4.59
CA GLY A 306 -1.20 -0.88 5.69
C GLY A 306 -0.16 -0.55 6.76
N THR A 307 0.19 0.71 6.96
CA THR A 307 1.08 1.18 8.04
C THR A 307 2.50 0.59 8.07
N GLY A 308 2.93 -0.12 7.02
CA GLY A 308 4.29 -0.63 6.88
C GLY A 308 5.32 0.48 6.63
N CYS A 309 6.55 0.28 7.12
CA CYS A 309 7.71 1.05 6.66
C CYS A 309 8.05 0.66 5.22
N ARG A 310 8.28 1.64 4.34
CA ARG A 310 8.63 1.35 2.94
C ARG A 310 10.03 0.73 2.83
N PRO A 311 10.20 -0.35 2.02
CA PRO A 311 11.52 -0.81 1.66
C PRO A 311 12.30 0.31 0.96
N VAL A 312 13.55 0.49 1.34
CA VAL A 312 14.41 1.53 0.75
C VAL A 312 14.64 1.26 -0.75
N GLU A 313 14.45 0.03 -1.19
CA GLU A 313 14.52 -0.41 -2.58
C GLU A 313 13.46 0.23 -3.48
N ALA A 314 12.29 0.62 -2.95
CA ALA A 314 11.19 1.21 -3.72
C ALA A 314 11.19 2.75 -3.74
N GLN A 315 12.18 3.37 -3.08
CA GLN A 315 12.27 4.81 -2.85
C GLN A 315 12.20 5.63 -4.15
N TYR A 316 12.94 5.21 -5.18
CA TYR A 316 13.06 5.98 -6.42
C TYR A 316 11.83 5.78 -7.33
N GLN A 317 11.26 4.59 -7.36
CA GLN A 317 9.98 4.37 -8.05
C GLN A 317 8.88 5.25 -7.46
N ASP A 318 8.81 5.35 -6.13
CA ASP A 318 7.80 6.19 -5.47
C ASP A 318 7.92 7.66 -5.80
N GLU A 319 9.13 8.19 -5.74
CA GLU A 319 9.37 9.57 -6.11
C GLU A 319 9.12 9.80 -7.60
N PHE A 320 9.41 8.82 -8.44
CA PHE A 320 9.08 8.89 -9.86
C PHE A 320 7.58 8.97 -10.09
N TYR A 321 6.79 8.10 -9.46
CA TYR A 321 5.34 8.12 -9.58
C TYR A 321 4.74 9.48 -9.18
N LYS A 322 5.17 10.01 -8.02
CA LYS A 322 4.74 11.32 -7.53
C LYS A 322 5.18 12.46 -8.47
N ALA A 323 6.46 12.49 -8.84
CA ALA A 323 7.01 13.50 -9.72
C ALA A 323 6.33 13.48 -11.09
N PHE A 324 6.07 12.28 -11.62
CA PHE A 324 5.34 12.08 -12.87
C PHE A 324 3.95 12.70 -12.80
N GLY A 325 3.16 12.44 -11.76
CA GLY A 325 1.83 13.05 -11.58
C GLY A 325 1.87 14.58 -11.61
N SER A 326 2.91 15.19 -11.01
CA SER A 326 3.08 16.65 -11.00
C SER A 326 3.45 17.26 -12.36
N ILE A 327 4.07 16.49 -13.26
CA ILE A 327 4.52 16.99 -14.58
C ILE A 327 3.65 16.49 -15.74
N ALA A 328 3.18 15.26 -15.72
CA ALA A 328 2.31 14.74 -16.78
C ALA A 328 0.85 15.14 -16.53
N GLY A 329 0.50 15.37 -15.27
CA GLY A 329 -0.87 15.53 -14.80
C GLY A 329 -1.38 14.19 -14.27
N ARG A 330 -2.15 14.25 -13.19
CA ARG A 330 -2.74 13.09 -12.47
C ARG A 330 -3.59 12.16 -13.35
N ALA A 331 -4.11 12.71 -14.44
CA ALA A 331 -4.95 12.02 -15.41
C ALA A 331 -4.16 11.13 -16.39
N VAL A 332 -2.83 11.31 -16.51
CA VAL A 332 -2.03 10.55 -17.47
C VAL A 332 -1.74 9.17 -16.88
N PRO A 333 -2.20 8.07 -17.53
CA PRO A 333 -2.01 6.74 -16.98
C PRO A 333 -0.54 6.34 -17.01
N ILE A 334 0.01 6.06 -15.83
CA ILE A 334 1.30 5.38 -15.68
C ILE A 334 1.08 4.11 -14.85
N PRO A 335 0.51 3.04 -15.44
CA PRO A 335 0.38 1.77 -14.75
C PRO A 335 1.72 1.35 -14.14
N SER A 336 1.80 1.49 -12.82
CA SER A 336 2.76 0.79 -11.99
C SER A 336 2.28 -0.65 -11.82
N GLU A 337 3.20 -1.59 -11.61
CA GLU A 337 2.85 -2.99 -11.42
C GLU A 337 1.75 -3.20 -10.35
N TRP A 338 0.95 -4.25 -10.51
CA TRP A 338 -0.06 -4.65 -9.52
C TRP A 338 0.61 -5.08 -8.20
N SER A 339 1.83 -5.63 -8.23
CA SER A 339 2.72 -5.70 -7.07
C SER A 339 4.10 -5.19 -7.47
N ARG A 340 4.80 -4.49 -6.56
CA ARG A 340 6.13 -3.91 -6.83
C ARG A 340 7.26 -4.95 -6.72
N THR A 341 7.01 -6.16 -7.20
CA THR A 341 7.92 -7.29 -7.06
C THR A 341 8.69 -7.51 -8.35
N LYS A 342 9.99 -7.73 -8.24
CA LYS A 342 11.03 -7.51 -9.27
C LYS A 342 10.98 -8.32 -10.57
N ASP A 343 9.94 -9.10 -10.86
CA ASP A 343 9.94 -10.05 -11.99
C ASP A 343 8.58 -10.10 -12.69
N GLY A 344 8.55 -9.79 -13.97
CA GLY A 344 7.40 -10.03 -14.86
C GLY A 344 6.85 -8.80 -15.56
N ARG A 345 7.05 -7.58 -15.05
CA ARG A 345 6.70 -6.34 -15.75
C ARG A 345 7.70 -5.22 -15.43
N VAL A 346 7.75 -4.23 -16.31
CA VAL A 346 8.57 -3.03 -16.12
C VAL A 346 8.03 -2.19 -14.97
N ASP A 347 8.90 -1.50 -14.23
CA ASP A 347 8.48 -0.68 -13.08
C ASP A 347 7.37 0.32 -13.44
N PHE A 348 7.49 0.96 -14.62
CA PHE A 348 6.42 1.80 -15.17
C PHE A 348 6.23 1.59 -16.67
N TYR A 349 4.98 1.65 -17.10
CA TYR A 349 4.61 1.63 -18.51
C TYR A 349 3.66 2.79 -18.83
N ILE A 350 3.88 3.49 -19.95
CA ILE A 350 3.02 4.59 -20.42
C ILE A 350 2.30 4.11 -21.69
N PRO A 351 1.02 3.69 -21.58
CA PRO A 351 0.32 2.98 -22.66
C PRO A 351 0.18 3.76 -23.96
N GLU A 352 -0.08 5.07 -23.88
CA GLU A 352 -0.29 5.91 -25.07
C GLU A 352 0.94 5.91 -25.99
N LYS A 353 2.13 6.04 -25.40
CA LYS A 353 3.41 6.11 -26.13
C LYS A 353 4.10 4.76 -26.22
N LYS A 354 3.56 3.73 -25.56
CA LYS A 354 4.18 2.41 -25.44
C LYS A 354 5.60 2.49 -24.87
N TRP A 355 5.79 3.37 -23.88
CA TRP A 355 7.08 3.61 -23.25
C TRP A 355 7.23 2.77 -21.98
N ALA A 356 8.41 2.19 -21.78
CA ALA A 356 8.74 1.36 -20.63
C ALA A 356 9.89 1.96 -19.81
N ILE A 357 9.78 1.96 -18.49
CA ILE A 357 10.78 2.51 -17.58
C ILE A 357 11.10 1.45 -16.54
N GLU A 358 12.39 1.17 -16.38
CA GLU A 358 12.93 0.26 -15.37
C GLU A 358 13.86 1.05 -14.43
N PHE A 359 13.73 0.86 -13.13
CA PHE A 359 14.55 1.45 -12.10
C PHE A 359 15.51 0.41 -11.52
N LEU A 360 16.73 0.86 -11.25
CA LEU A 360 17.68 0.12 -10.42
C LEU A 360 18.42 1.06 -9.49
N ARG A 361 19.06 0.48 -8.47
CA ARG A 361 19.68 1.21 -7.39
C ARG A 361 21.15 0.86 -7.20
N ASP A 362 21.95 1.89 -6.92
CA ASP A 362 23.35 1.77 -6.49
C ASP A 362 24.18 0.84 -7.39
N HIS A 363 23.95 0.93 -8.70
CA HIS A 363 24.65 0.16 -9.74
C HIS A 363 24.46 -1.36 -9.66
N ARG A 364 23.48 -1.84 -8.90
CA ARG A 364 23.22 -3.28 -8.76
C ARG A 364 22.61 -3.85 -10.03
N ASP A 365 23.22 -4.94 -10.51
CA ASP A 365 22.68 -5.77 -11.57
C ASP A 365 22.30 -5.01 -12.86
N ILE A 366 23.01 -3.93 -13.20
CA ILE A 366 22.74 -3.12 -14.41
C ILE A 366 22.63 -4.02 -15.65
N ASP A 367 23.62 -4.89 -15.84
CA ASP A 367 23.68 -5.76 -17.01
C ASP A 367 22.48 -6.75 -17.03
N LYS A 368 21.99 -7.19 -15.86
CA LYS A 368 20.80 -8.04 -15.74
C LYS A 368 19.54 -7.27 -16.16
N HIS A 369 19.32 -6.07 -15.65
CA HIS A 369 18.13 -5.26 -15.99
C HIS A 369 18.11 -4.88 -17.47
N VAL A 370 19.26 -4.45 -18.01
CA VAL A 370 19.41 -4.19 -19.44
C VAL A 370 19.12 -5.45 -20.27
N SER A 371 19.65 -6.61 -19.86
CA SER A 371 19.43 -7.87 -20.60
C SER A 371 17.97 -8.29 -20.71
N ARG A 372 17.07 -7.80 -19.83
CA ARG A 372 15.62 -8.07 -19.91
C ARG A 372 15.00 -7.56 -21.21
N PHE A 373 15.54 -6.49 -21.80
CA PHE A 373 15.08 -5.91 -23.07
C PHE A 373 15.78 -6.49 -24.30
N HIS A 374 16.81 -7.32 -24.11
CA HIS A 374 17.56 -7.94 -25.21
C HIS A 374 17.06 -9.35 -25.53
N LYS A 375 17.50 -9.91 -26.66
CA LYS A 375 17.07 -11.23 -27.12
C LYS A 375 17.21 -12.30 -26.02
N GLY A 376 16.08 -12.96 -25.69
CA GLY A 376 16.00 -13.97 -24.62
C GLY A 376 15.71 -13.39 -23.23
N GLY A 377 15.57 -12.07 -23.10
CA GLY A 377 15.15 -11.38 -21.90
C GLY A 377 13.62 -11.31 -21.76
N ALA A 378 13.16 -11.04 -20.54
CA ALA A 378 11.74 -11.08 -20.16
C ALA A 378 10.84 -10.11 -20.94
N TYR A 379 11.37 -9.00 -21.47
CA TYR A 379 10.60 -7.97 -22.17
C TYR A 379 10.86 -7.95 -23.68
N TYR A 380 11.70 -8.85 -24.18
CA TYR A 380 12.07 -8.87 -25.60
C TYR A 380 10.90 -9.12 -26.52
N ASP A 381 9.99 -10.02 -26.15
CA ASP A 381 8.81 -10.34 -26.95
C ASP A 381 7.88 -9.12 -27.07
N TRP A 382 7.81 -8.28 -26.03
CA TRP A 382 7.01 -7.06 -26.08
C TRP A 382 7.57 -6.02 -27.05
N LEU A 383 8.90 -5.99 -27.24
CA LEU A 383 9.55 -5.19 -28.29
C LEU A 383 9.25 -5.77 -29.67
N GLN A 384 9.34 -7.10 -29.84
CA GLN A 384 9.04 -7.75 -31.12
C GLN A 384 7.57 -7.57 -31.55
N GLU A 385 6.65 -7.63 -30.60
CA GLU A 385 5.21 -7.42 -30.83
C GLU A 385 4.82 -5.94 -30.96
N GLY A 386 5.77 -5.02 -30.82
CA GLY A 386 5.50 -3.58 -30.87
C GLY A 386 4.59 -3.08 -29.74
N ARG A 387 4.58 -3.78 -28.60
CA ARG A 387 3.94 -3.34 -27.35
C ARG A 387 4.80 -2.34 -26.60
N ILE A 388 6.12 -2.40 -26.75
CA ILE A 388 7.07 -1.37 -26.30
C ILE A 388 7.69 -0.71 -27.54
N GLN A 389 7.66 0.61 -27.61
CA GLN A 389 8.30 1.40 -28.68
C GLN A 389 9.62 2.04 -28.23
N GLU A 390 9.66 2.55 -27.00
CA GLU A 390 10.88 3.05 -26.36
C GLU A 390 10.96 2.49 -24.95
N TRP A 391 12.18 2.26 -24.48
CA TRP A 391 12.44 1.85 -23.11
C TRP A 391 13.65 2.59 -22.56
N ILE A 392 13.70 2.71 -21.24
CA ILE A 392 14.85 3.31 -20.55
C ILE A 392 15.08 2.59 -19.22
N VAL A 393 16.35 2.39 -18.89
CA VAL A 393 16.80 1.93 -17.58
C VAL A 393 17.40 3.12 -16.83
N ILE A 394 16.92 3.37 -15.62
CA ILE A 394 17.36 4.48 -14.77
C ILE A 394 18.09 3.91 -13.57
N ASN A 395 19.41 4.11 -13.52
CA ASN A 395 20.22 3.82 -12.36
C ASN A 395 20.23 5.00 -11.40
N CYS A 396 19.55 4.86 -10.27
CA CYS A 396 19.58 5.83 -9.18
C CYS A 396 20.67 5.46 -8.16
N ALA A 397 21.62 6.35 -7.93
CA ALA A 397 22.72 6.11 -6.99
C ALA A 397 23.15 7.41 -6.30
N THR A 398 23.92 7.29 -5.22
CA THR A 398 24.55 8.46 -4.54
C THR A 398 26.02 8.66 -4.92
N THR A 399 26.58 7.74 -5.71
CA THR A 399 27.97 7.79 -6.18
C THR A 399 28.01 7.59 -7.69
N LEU A 400 28.89 8.33 -8.37
CA LEU A 400 29.10 8.17 -9.80
C LEU A 400 29.93 6.90 -10.05
N HIS A 401 29.42 6.02 -10.92
CA HIS A 401 30.19 4.88 -11.39
C HIS A 401 31.04 5.31 -12.59
N THR A 402 32.32 4.92 -12.58
CA THR A 402 33.29 5.22 -13.64
C THR A 402 33.21 4.26 -14.83
N LYS A 403 32.39 3.20 -14.75
CA LYS A 403 32.26 2.21 -15.83
C LYS A 403 31.35 2.78 -16.92
N VAL A 404 31.84 2.77 -18.15
CA VAL A 404 31.04 3.03 -19.35
C VAL A 404 30.24 1.79 -19.68
N HIS A 405 28.97 1.97 -20.02
CA HIS A 405 28.08 0.91 -20.47
C HIS A 405 27.79 1.07 -21.96
N PRO A 406 27.66 -0.03 -22.73
CA PRO A 406 27.38 0.06 -24.16
C PRO A 406 25.92 0.41 -24.48
N GLU A 407 25.00 0.24 -23.53
CA GLU A 407 23.57 0.39 -23.74
C GLU A 407 23.13 1.87 -23.82
N PRO A 408 22.69 2.37 -25.00
CA PRO A 408 22.24 3.76 -25.14
C PRO A 408 20.99 4.11 -24.33
N ASN A 409 20.14 3.13 -24.01
CA ASN A 409 18.91 3.35 -23.24
C ASN A 409 19.13 3.31 -21.71
N LEU A 410 20.38 3.49 -21.25
CA LEU A 410 20.74 3.59 -19.84
C LEU A 410 21.10 5.03 -19.47
N ILE A 411 20.50 5.53 -18.39
CA ILE A 411 20.91 6.79 -17.74
C ILE A 411 21.25 6.57 -16.27
N HIS A 412 22.16 7.39 -15.75
CA HIS A 412 22.57 7.38 -14.35
C HIS A 412 22.12 8.67 -13.67
N ALA A 413 21.17 8.57 -12.74
CA ALA A 413 20.71 9.66 -11.88
C ALA A 413 21.49 9.63 -10.56
N ILE A 414 22.45 10.54 -10.41
CA ILE A 414 23.34 10.61 -9.25
C ILE A 414 22.85 11.69 -8.28
N PHE A 415 22.34 11.26 -7.13
CA PHE A 415 21.86 12.11 -6.05
C PHE A 415 23.03 12.51 -5.14
N LEU A 416 23.31 13.81 -5.10
CA LEU A 416 24.47 14.39 -4.43
C LEU A 416 24.02 15.33 -3.32
N ALA A 417 24.99 15.67 -2.46
CA ALA A 417 24.80 16.65 -1.38
C ALA A 417 23.55 16.35 -0.54
N ASP A 418 23.47 15.11 -0.03
CA ASP A 418 22.34 14.66 0.79
C ASP A 418 20.99 14.88 0.09
N TYR A 419 20.88 14.36 -1.14
CA TYR A 419 19.72 14.42 -2.03
C TYR A 419 19.26 15.82 -2.45
N THR A 420 20.01 16.89 -2.16
CA THR A 420 19.63 18.26 -2.57
C THR A 420 19.91 18.58 -4.04
N MET A 421 20.64 17.69 -4.73
CA MET A 421 21.00 17.85 -6.13
C MET A 421 20.96 16.51 -6.83
N VAL A 422 20.48 16.49 -8.07
CA VAL A 422 20.59 15.34 -8.97
C VAL A 422 21.36 15.74 -10.21
N ARG A 423 22.31 14.90 -10.62
CA ARG A 423 23.00 14.99 -11.92
C ARG A 423 22.65 13.76 -12.72
N VAL A 424 22.21 13.97 -13.96
CA VAL A 424 21.88 12.87 -14.87
C VAL A 424 23.00 12.73 -15.89
N PHE A 425 23.49 11.52 -16.06
CA PHE A 425 24.51 11.15 -17.04
C PHE A 425 23.97 10.10 -18.00
N ASP A 426 24.46 10.10 -19.23
CA ASP A 426 24.21 9.01 -20.18
C ASP A 426 25.09 7.79 -19.86
N HIS A 427 24.90 6.73 -20.66
CA HIS A 427 25.65 5.47 -20.57
C HIS A 427 27.19 5.61 -20.75
N GLN A 428 27.67 6.72 -21.31
CA GLN A 428 29.09 7.03 -21.51
C GLN A 428 29.66 7.93 -20.42
N GLY A 429 28.84 8.38 -19.47
CA GLY A 429 29.22 9.31 -18.41
C GLY A 429 29.21 10.78 -18.86
N THR A 430 28.62 11.10 -20.02
CA THR A 430 28.38 12.48 -20.44
C THR A 430 27.21 13.05 -19.65
N LYS A 431 27.38 14.25 -19.09
CA LYS A 431 26.31 14.92 -18.33
C LYS A 431 25.18 15.34 -19.27
N LEU A 432 23.98 14.84 -18.99
CA LEU A 432 22.75 15.17 -19.70
C LEU A 432 21.99 16.33 -19.03
N ASP A 433 21.90 16.33 -17.71
CA ASP A 433 21.19 17.38 -16.95
C ASP A 433 21.71 17.54 -15.52
N GLU A 434 21.37 18.66 -14.88
CA GLU A 434 21.62 18.94 -13.47
C GLU A 434 20.49 19.77 -12.87
N ALA A 435 19.92 19.31 -11.75
CA ALA A 435 18.86 20.01 -11.05
C ALA A 435 19.12 20.08 -9.55
N ARG A 436 18.78 21.23 -8.95
CA ARG A 436 18.64 21.37 -7.50
C ARG A 436 17.24 20.94 -7.10
N LEU A 437 17.19 19.92 -6.25
CA LEU A 437 15.94 19.37 -5.73
C LEU A 437 15.41 20.24 -4.60
N ARG A 438 14.09 20.28 -4.47
CA ARG A 438 13.36 21.07 -3.47
C ARG A 438 12.29 20.19 -2.83
N ASN A 439 11.71 20.69 -1.74
CA ASN A 439 10.59 20.02 -1.08
C ASN A 439 9.28 20.30 -1.77
#